data_AF-A0A6N3CQ60-F1
#
_entry.id   AF-A0A6N3CQ60-F1
#
_cell.length_a   1.000
_cell.length_b   1.000
_cell.length_c   1.000
_cell.angle_alpha   90.00
_cell.angle_beta   90.00
_cell.angle_gamma   90.00
#
_symmetry.space_group_name_H-M   'P 1'
#
loop_
_entity.id
_entity.type
_entity.pdbx_description
1 polymer ?
#
loop_
_entity_poly.entity_id
_entity_poly.type
_entity_poly.pdbx_seq_one_letter_code
_entity_poly.pdbx_strand_id
1 'polypeptide(L)'
;MDFEGLKLLFCVAAFGWIVYMAFKQKMHKMDPESFKFLALIFGGLLLAFICFLIPGGAKYTFVLIGVTIGGMITMIFYHNIKSVAICNEEIIGVYQGYNSYPSKTVSSYAPIFKYKYNGKTYVRQCSNTYSFKKLDKDMVKGNEYRIYINPKNPSSFVLNKKAGIKNVLCMIFGVMCIFVGLSALFV
;
A
#
# COMPACT_ATOMS: atom_id res chain seq x y z
N MET A 1 -14.87 -11.61 28.79
CA MET A 1 -14.38 -11.47 27.41
C MET A 1 -14.05 -12.86 26.92
N ASP A 2 -14.65 -13.28 25.82
CA ASP A 2 -14.43 -14.59 25.20
C ASP A 2 -13.10 -14.63 24.43
N PHE A 3 -12.73 -15.82 23.94
CA PHE A 3 -11.47 -16.04 23.22
C PHE A 3 -11.36 -15.20 21.95
N GLU A 4 -12.47 -14.96 21.24
CA GLU A 4 -12.51 -14.11 20.04
C GLU A 4 -12.34 -12.62 20.38
N GLY A 5 -12.97 -12.12 21.44
CA GLY A 5 -12.72 -10.76 21.94
C GLY A 5 -11.27 -10.53 22.34
N LEU A 6 -10.60 -11.53 22.93
CA LEU A 6 -9.19 -11.45 23.27
C LEU A 6 -8.29 -11.36 22.02
N LYS A 7 -8.59 -12.12 20.96
CA LYS A 7 -7.88 -12.03 19.68
C LYS A 7 -8.05 -10.64 19.05
N LEU A 8 -9.28 -10.13 19.04
CA LEU A 8 -9.57 -8.81 18.48
C LEU A 8 -8.86 -7.69 19.26
N LEU A 9 -8.87 -7.78 20.59
CA LEU A 9 -8.12 -6.86 21.46
C LEU A 9 -6.63 -6.90 21.15
N PHE A 10 -6.05 -8.10 21.00
CA PHE A 10 -4.64 -8.24 20.63
C PHE A 10 -4.33 -7.59 19.27
N CYS A 11 -5.19 -7.77 18.27
CA CYS A 11 -5.07 -7.12 16.97
C CYS A 11 -5.12 -5.59 17.09
N VAL A 12 -6.06 -5.04 17.87
CA VAL A 12 -6.17 -3.60 18.11
C VAL A 12 -4.93 -3.07 18.82
N ALA A 13 -4.45 -3.76 19.86
CA ALA A 13 -3.25 -3.36 20.59
C ALA A 13 -2.00 -3.38 19.70
N ALA A 14 -1.84 -4.41 18.86
CA ALA A 14 -0.73 -4.51 17.91
C ALA A 14 -0.77 -3.38 16.88
N PHE A 15 -1.93 -3.08 16.29
CA PHE A 15 -2.07 -1.95 15.36
C PHE A 15 -1.88 -0.59 16.06
N GLY A 16 -2.36 -0.44 17.29
CA GLY A 16 -2.12 0.75 18.11
C GLY A 16 -0.63 0.99 18.35
N TRP A 17 0.14 -0.07 18.61
CA TRP A 17 1.59 -0.01 18.72
C TRP A 17 2.25 0.41 17.39
N ILE A 18 1.81 -0.12 16.25
CA ILE A 18 2.32 0.26 14.93
C ILE A 18 2.06 1.75 14.65
N VAL A 19 0.85 2.26 14.91
CA VAL A 19 0.51 3.67 14.77
C VAL A 19 1.37 4.55 15.69
N TYR A 20 1.56 4.13 16.94
CA TYR A 20 2.43 4.83 17.89
C TYR A 20 3.88 4.92 17.37
N MET A 21 4.43 3.82 16.88
CA MET A 21 5.79 3.78 16.32
C MET A 21 5.90 4.66 15.05
N ALA A 22 4.89 4.63 14.17
CA ALA A 22 4.83 5.50 13.00
C ALA A 22 4.80 6.99 13.38
N PHE A 23 4.04 7.33 14.44
CA PHE A 23 4.01 8.69 14.97
C PHE A 23 5.36 9.11 15.54
N LYS A 24 5.99 8.23 16.35
CA LYS A 24 7.33 8.45 16.95
C LYS A 24 8.41 8.68 15.88
N GLN A 25 8.32 7.98 14.75
CA GLN A 25 9.21 8.16 13.61
C GLN A 25 8.88 9.40 12.75
N LYS A 26 7.91 10.23 13.17
CA LYS A 26 7.46 11.44 12.47
C LYS A 26 6.92 11.16 11.05
N MET A 27 6.36 9.96 10.82
CA MET A 27 5.73 9.64 9.53
C MET A 27 4.62 10.62 9.17
N HIS A 28 3.88 11.13 10.16
CA HIS A 28 2.86 12.17 9.98
C HIS A 28 3.38 13.48 9.33
N LYS A 29 4.70 13.73 9.36
CA LYS A 29 5.35 14.88 8.68
C LYS A 29 6.01 14.49 7.36
N MET A 30 6.64 13.31 7.31
CA MET A 30 7.38 12.85 6.12
C MET A 30 6.45 12.32 5.03
N ASP A 31 5.42 11.57 5.42
CA ASP A 31 4.42 10.97 4.54
C ASP A 31 3.03 10.98 5.22
N PRO A 32 2.37 12.16 5.24
CA PRO A 32 1.10 12.35 5.94
C PRO A 32 -0.02 11.48 5.38
N GLU A 33 -0.01 11.16 4.08
CA GLU A 33 -1.05 10.34 3.45
C GLU A 33 -0.97 8.89 3.92
N SER A 34 0.23 8.29 3.93
CA SER A 34 0.41 6.95 4.50
C SER A 34 0.09 6.90 5.99
N PHE A 35 0.40 7.96 6.75
CA PHE A 35 0.05 8.03 8.17
C PHE A 35 -1.47 8.12 8.39
N LYS A 36 -2.19 8.97 7.64
CA LYS A 36 -3.66 9.03 7.69
C LYS A 36 -4.29 7.69 7.34
N PHE A 37 -3.76 7.01 6.33
CA PHE A 37 -4.22 5.68 5.94
C PHE A 37 -4.05 4.65 7.07
N LEU A 38 -2.88 4.63 7.71
CA LEU A 38 -2.63 3.77 8.87
C LEU A 38 -3.56 4.08 10.05
N ALA A 39 -3.79 5.37 10.33
CA ALA A 39 -4.71 5.81 11.39
C ALA A 39 -6.17 5.42 11.10
N LEU A 40 -6.60 5.48 9.83
CA LEU A 40 -7.93 5.05 9.39
C LEU A 40 -8.14 3.56 9.68
N ILE A 41 -7.17 2.71 9.36
CA ILE A 41 -7.22 1.26 9.63
C ILE A 41 -7.36 1.00 11.13
N PHE A 42 -6.55 1.68 11.93
CA PHE A 42 -6.62 1.56 13.38
C PHE A 42 -7.98 2.02 13.93
N GLY A 43 -8.51 3.14 13.43
CA GLY A 43 -9.85 3.62 13.80
C GLY A 43 -10.95 2.61 13.47
N GLY A 44 -10.89 1.98 12.29
CA GLY A 44 -11.85 0.94 11.88
C GLY A 44 -11.79 -0.30 12.78
N LEU A 45 -10.57 -0.78 13.11
CA LEU A 45 -10.38 -1.91 14.02
C LEU A 45 -10.81 -1.59 15.46
N LEU A 46 -10.52 -0.38 15.95
CA LEU A 46 -10.94 0.07 17.28
C LEU A 46 -12.46 0.15 17.37
N LEU A 47 -13.12 0.71 16.36
CA LEU A 47 -14.58 0.76 16.31
C LEU A 47 -15.19 -0.65 16.26
N ALA A 48 -14.60 -1.56 15.48
CA ALA A 48 -15.02 -2.95 15.43
C ALA A 48 -14.94 -3.65 16.81
N PHE A 49 -13.89 -3.36 17.57
CA PHE A 49 -13.72 -3.86 18.94
C PHE A 49 -14.75 -3.24 19.90
N ILE A 50 -15.02 -1.94 19.82
CA ILE A 50 -16.07 -1.30 20.63
C ILE A 50 -17.43 -1.93 20.35
N CYS A 51 -17.78 -2.16 19.07
CA CYS A 51 -19.02 -2.85 18.70
C CYS A 51 -19.07 -4.27 19.27
N PHE A 52 -17.94 -4.96 19.36
CA PHE A 52 -17.89 -6.34 19.88
C PHE A 52 -18.26 -6.41 21.37
N LEU A 53 -17.95 -5.36 22.14
CA LEU A 53 -18.24 -5.30 23.57
C LEU A 53 -19.74 -5.05 23.87
N ILE A 54 -20.51 -4.58 22.89
CA ILE A 54 -21.92 -4.25 23.06
C ILE A 54 -22.78 -5.50 22.77
N PRO A 55 -23.78 -5.81 23.62
CA PRO A 55 -24.73 -6.89 23.34
C PRO A 55 -25.41 -6.73 21.98
N GLY A 56 -25.39 -7.78 21.15
CA GLY A 56 -25.94 -7.72 19.77
C GLY A 56 -25.05 -6.98 18.76
N GLY A 57 -23.87 -6.54 19.17
CA GLY A 57 -22.94 -5.76 18.36
C GLY A 57 -22.11 -6.58 17.36
N ALA A 58 -22.11 -7.91 17.48
CA ALA A 58 -21.27 -8.81 16.68
C ALA A 58 -21.43 -8.61 15.16
N LYS A 59 -22.66 -8.43 14.67
CA LYS A 59 -22.93 -8.15 13.25
C LYS A 59 -22.21 -6.90 12.74
N TYR A 60 -22.17 -5.84 13.54
CA TYR A 60 -21.47 -4.61 13.19
C TYR A 60 -19.95 -4.78 13.27
N THR A 61 -19.45 -5.59 14.20
CA THR A 61 -18.02 -5.97 14.24
C THR A 61 -17.59 -6.65 12.95
N PHE A 62 -18.36 -7.63 12.44
CA PHE A 62 -18.04 -8.30 11.17
C PHE A 62 -18.07 -7.35 9.98
N VAL A 63 -19.07 -6.46 9.92
CA VAL A 63 -19.15 -5.41 8.89
C VAL A 63 -17.92 -4.50 8.93
N LEU A 64 -17.56 -4.00 10.12
CA LEU A 64 -16.44 -3.08 10.28
C LEU A 64 -15.11 -3.74 9.94
N ILE A 65 -14.89 -5.00 10.32
CA ILE A 65 -13.68 -5.75 9.94
C ILE A 65 -13.62 -5.93 8.43
N GLY A 66 -14.71 -6.38 7.80
CA GLY A 66 -14.77 -6.61 6.36
C GLY A 66 -14.57 -5.34 5.54
N VAL A 67 -15.21 -4.24 5.94
CA VAL A 67 -15.07 -2.92 5.30
C VAL A 67 -13.67 -2.35 5.51
N THR A 68 -13.10 -2.47 6.72
CA THR A 68 -11.76 -1.94 7.01
C THR A 68 -10.68 -2.69 6.23
N ILE A 69 -10.69 -4.02 6.28
CA ILE A 69 -9.68 -4.85 5.59
C ILE A 69 -9.89 -4.81 4.07
N GLY A 70 -11.13 -5.01 3.62
CA GLY A 70 -11.46 -4.99 2.20
C GLY A 70 -11.24 -3.63 1.55
N GLY A 71 -11.60 -2.54 2.26
CA GLY A 71 -11.33 -1.17 1.84
C GLY A 71 -9.83 -0.87 1.74
N MET A 72 -9.04 -1.28 2.74
CA MET A 72 -7.58 -1.16 2.72
C MET A 72 -6.96 -1.84 1.49
N ILE A 73 -7.31 -3.11 1.24
CA ILE A 73 -6.80 -3.88 0.10
C ILE A 73 -7.19 -3.19 -1.21
N THR A 74 -8.48 -2.88 -1.38
CA THR A 74 -8.99 -2.25 -2.60
C THR A 74 -8.29 -0.93 -2.89
N MET A 75 -8.11 -0.08 -1.87
CA MET A 75 -7.46 1.22 -2.01
C MET A 75 -6.00 1.10 -2.44
N ILE A 76 -5.20 0.24 -1.79
CA ILE A 76 -3.78 0.02 -2.14
C ILE A 76 -3.64 -0.41 -3.61
N PHE A 77 -4.42 -1.41 -4.02
CA PHE A 77 -4.30 -1.96 -5.37
C PHE A 77 -4.91 -1.04 -6.43
N TYR A 78 -5.97 -0.29 -6.10
CA TYR A 78 -6.48 0.77 -6.95
C TYR A 78 -5.42 1.86 -7.19
N HIS A 79 -4.71 2.29 -6.15
CA HIS A 79 -3.61 3.26 -6.30
C HIS A 79 -2.49 2.74 -7.20
N ASN A 80 -2.13 1.45 -7.08
CA ASN A 80 -1.12 0.82 -7.95
C ASN A 80 -1.56 0.70 -9.42
N ILE A 81 -2.84 0.49 -9.68
CA ILE A 81 -3.39 0.46 -11.05
C ILE A 81 -3.46 1.90 -11.60
N LYS A 82 -3.94 2.84 -10.78
CA LYS A 82 -4.05 4.25 -11.13
C LYS A 82 -2.70 4.88 -11.42
N SER A 83 -1.66 4.56 -10.65
CA SER A 83 -0.30 5.09 -10.85
C SER A 83 0.23 4.77 -12.26
N VAL A 84 -0.06 3.56 -12.74
CA VAL A 84 0.27 3.12 -14.11
C VAL A 84 -0.48 3.92 -15.18
N ALA A 85 -1.76 4.25 -14.93
CA ALA A 85 -2.58 5.02 -15.87
C ALA A 85 -2.20 6.50 -15.94
N ILE A 86 -1.86 7.12 -14.79
CA ILE A 86 -1.53 8.56 -14.72
C ILE A 86 -0.07 8.86 -15.08
N CYS A 87 0.84 7.89 -14.94
CA CYS A 87 2.22 8.03 -15.39
C CYS A 87 2.30 7.79 -16.89
N ASN A 88 1.98 8.82 -17.68
CA ASN A 88 1.85 8.72 -19.12
C ASN A 88 3.02 9.35 -19.89
N GLU A 89 3.80 10.24 -19.28
CA GLU A 89 4.89 10.96 -19.94
C GLU A 89 6.21 10.18 -19.83
N GLU A 90 6.78 9.85 -20.98
CA GLU A 90 8.03 9.10 -21.09
C GLU A 90 9.22 10.06 -21.01
N ILE A 91 10.15 9.78 -20.12
CA ILE A 91 11.42 10.52 -20.00
C ILE A 91 12.58 9.54 -19.83
N ILE A 92 13.79 10.05 -20.04
CA ILE A 92 15.01 9.30 -19.77
C ILE A 92 15.45 9.53 -18.32
N GLY A 93 15.66 8.42 -17.60
CA GLY A 93 16.22 8.42 -16.26
C GLY A 93 17.48 7.55 -16.18
N VAL A 94 18.44 8.00 -15.39
CA VAL A 94 19.67 7.27 -15.09
C VAL A 94 19.43 6.36 -13.88
N TYR A 95 19.67 5.06 -14.06
CA TYR A 95 19.51 4.08 -13.00
C TYR A 95 20.59 4.21 -11.92
N GLN A 96 20.19 4.35 -10.66
CA GLN A 96 21.10 4.58 -9.53
C GLN A 96 21.32 3.34 -8.64
N GLY A 97 20.59 2.25 -8.91
CA GLY A 97 20.57 1.04 -8.07
C GLY A 97 19.18 0.81 -7.49
N TYR A 98 19.06 0.04 -6.41
CA TYR A 98 17.78 -0.31 -5.81
C TYR A 98 17.83 -0.25 -4.28
N ASN A 99 16.68 0.00 -3.66
CA ASN A 99 16.45 -0.34 -2.27
C ASN A 99 16.02 -1.82 -2.19
N SER A 100 16.59 -2.57 -1.26
CA SER A 100 16.23 -3.97 -1.03
C SER A 100 15.32 -4.09 0.20
N TYR A 101 14.29 -4.91 0.05
CA TYR A 101 13.36 -5.29 1.11
C TYR A 101 13.49 -6.81 1.28
N PRO A 102 14.50 -7.27 2.04
CA PRO A 102 14.77 -8.69 2.20
C PRO A 102 13.65 -9.37 3.00
N SER A 103 13.28 -10.57 2.56
CA SER A 103 12.37 -11.46 3.28
C SER A 103 12.91 -12.88 3.21
N LYS A 104 12.57 -13.73 4.19
CA LYS A 104 12.99 -15.14 4.22
C LYS A 104 12.51 -15.95 3.00
N THR A 105 11.42 -15.52 2.35
CA THR A 105 10.81 -16.23 1.22
C THR A 105 11.03 -15.51 -0.11
N VAL A 106 10.66 -14.23 -0.21
CA VAL A 106 10.79 -13.47 -1.46
C VAL A 106 11.28 -12.05 -1.17
N SER A 107 12.54 -11.78 -1.50
CA SER A 107 13.10 -10.43 -1.47
C SER A 107 12.55 -9.59 -2.61
N SER A 108 12.18 -8.35 -2.28
CA SER A 108 11.64 -7.37 -3.24
C SER A 108 12.58 -6.18 -3.36
N TYR A 109 12.69 -5.61 -4.55
CA TYR A 109 13.68 -4.57 -4.84
C TYR A 109 13.01 -3.38 -5.54
N ALA A 110 13.18 -2.17 -5.01
CA ALA A 110 12.63 -0.95 -5.58
C ALA A 110 13.73 -0.16 -6.31
N PRO A 111 13.71 -0.09 -7.65
CA PRO A 111 14.74 0.63 -8.40
C PRO A 111 14.66 2.14 -8.16
N ILE A 112 15.83 2.77 -8.14
CA ILE A 112 16.00 4.22 -7.95
C ILE A 112 16.48 4.83 -9.25
N PHE A 113 15.83 5.91 -9.66
CA PHE A 113 16.16 6.65 -10.87
C PHE A 113 16.45 8.11 -10.55
N LYS A 114 17.46 8.65 -11.25
CA LYS A 114 17.77 10.08 -11.30
C LYS A 114 17.35 10.63 -12.66
N TYR A 115 16.51 11.65 -12.68
CA TYR A 115 16.00 12.25 -13.90
C TYR A 115 15.76 13.75 -13.71
N LYS A 116 15.70 14.49 -14.82
CA LYS A 116 15.41 15.92 -14.83
C LYS A 116 14.06 16.15 -15.52
N TYR A 117 13.21 16.95 -14.89
CA TYR A 117 11.92 17.31 -15.45
C TYR A 117 11.60 18.77 -15.08
N ASN A 118 11.22 19.58 -16.08
CA ASN A 118 10.98 21.02 -15.93
C ASN A 118 12.08 21.75 -15.15
N GLY A 119 13.34 21.54 -15.53
CA GLY A 119 14.50 22.20 -14.90
C GLY A 119 14.93 21.60 -13.55
N LYS A 120 14.09 20.80 -12.88
CA LYS A 120 14.35 20.23 -11.56
C LYS A 120 14.85 18.79 -11.64
N THR A 121 15.83 18.45 -10.81
CA THR A 121 16.37 17.10 -10.69
C THR A 121 15.62 16.32 -9.62
N TYR A 122 15.23 15.10 -9.94
CA TYR A 122 14.56 14.16 -9.04
C TYR A 122 15.44 12.93 -8.87
N VAL A 123 15.52 12.43 -7.64
CA VAL A 123 16.06 11.11 -7.31
C VAL A 123 14.98 10.40 -6.52
N ARG A 124 14.36 9.40 -7.14
CA ARG A 124 13.17 8.74 -6.60
C ARG A 124 13.25 7.24 -6.78
N GLN A 125 12.63 6.53 -5.84
CA GLN A 125 12.38 5.10 -5.98
C GLN A 125 11.08 4.86 -6.77
N CYS A 126 11.05 3.79 -7.55
CA CYS A 126 9.87 3.39 -8.29
C CYS A 126 8.74 3.01 -7.31
N SER A 127 7.49 3.30 -7.69
CA SER A 127 6.32 2.91 -6.90
C SER A 127 6.14 1.38 -6.80
N ASN A 128 6.70 0.63 -7.76
CA ASN A 128 6.60 -0.83 -7.80
C ASN A 128 7.94 -1.49 -7.45
N THR A 129 7.86 -2.63 -6.79
CA THR A 129 9.00 -3.51 -6.57
C THR A 129 9.11 -4.57 -7.67
N TYR A 130 10.34 -5.04 -7.88
CA TYR A 130 10.68 -6.08 -8.86
C TYR A 130 11.52 -7.16 -8.19
N SER A 131 11.61 -8.33 -8.83
CA SER A 131 12.52 -9.38 -8.41
C SER A 131 13.96 -9.02 -8.76
N PHE A 132 14.92 -9.50 -7.96
CA PHE A 132 16.35 -9.30 -8.24
C PHE A 132 16.71 -9.75 -9.65
N LYS A 133 16.30 -10.96 -10.04
CA LYS A 133 16.59 -11.55 -11.36
C LYS A 133 16.14 -10.65 -12.52
N LYS A 134 15.05 -9.90 -12.36
CA LYS A 134 14.56 -8.99 -13.40
C LYS A 134 15.39 -7.71 -13.43
N LEU A 135 15.69 -7.14 -12.27
CA LEU A 135 16.51 -5.93 -12.17
C LEU A 135 17.95 -6.17 -12.63
N ASP A 136 18.58 -7.24 -12.17
CA ASP A 136 19.97 -7.59 -12.47
C ASP A 136 20.18 -7.91 -13.95
N LYS A 137 19.22 -8.61 -14.57
CA LYS A 137 19.27 -8.93 -16.00
C LYS A 137 19.07 -7.69 -16.88
N ASP A 138 18.15 -6.81 -16.48
CA ASP A 138 17.64 -5.75 -17.38
C ASP A 138 18.29 -4.39 -17.10
N MET A 139 18.96 -4.18 -15.96
CA MET A 139 19.42 -2.87 -15.50
C MET A 139 20.86 -2.83 -14.97
N VAL A 140 21.65 -1.92 -15.53
CA VAL A 140 23.04 -1.63 -15.12
C VAL A 140 23.11 -0.22 -14.56
N LYS A 141 23.71 -0.08 -13.37
CA LYS A 141 23.82 1.23 -12.70
C LYS A 141 24.61 2.21 -13.57
N GLY A 142 24.11 3.43 -13.70
CA GLY A 142 24.68 4.48 -14.54
C GLY A 142 24.11 4.52 -15.95
N ASN A 143 23.41 3.47 -16.40
CA ASN A 143 22.77 3.48 -17.71
C ASN A 143 21.44 4.24 -17.70
N GLU A 144 21.08 4.71 -18.88
CA GLU A 144 19.83 5.41 -19.15
C GLU A 144 18.72 4.44 -19.53
N TYR A 145 17.54 4.62 -18.93
CA TYR A 145 16.35 3.84 -19.23
C TYR A 145 15.14 4.76 -19.39
N ARG A 146 14.18 4.31 -20.19
CA ARG A 146 12.88 4.96 -20.33
C ARG A 146 12.07 4.70 -19.07
N ILE A 147 11.61 5.78 -18.46
CA ILE A 147 10.71 5.75 -17.30
C ILE A 147 9.49 6.60 -17.60
N TYR A 148 8.37 6.29 -16.96
CA TYR A 148 7.13 7.03 -17.13
C TYR A 148 6.81 7.80 -15.86
N ILE A 149 6.72 9.12 -15.95
CA ILE A 149 6.39 9.99 -14.82
C ILE A 149 4.95 10.48 -14.90
N ASN A 150 4.40 10.88 -13.76
CA ASN A 150 3.17 11.65 -13.71
C ASN A 150 3.50 13.15 -13.89
N PRO A 151 3.06 13.83 -14.96
CA PRO A 151 3.34 15.25 -15.18
C PRO A 151 2.85 16.15 -14.04
N LYS A 152 1.72 15.77 -13.41
CA LYS A 152 1.11 16.49 -12.28
C LYS A 152 1.83 16.24 -10.95
N ASN A 153 2.56 15.13 -10.83
CA ASN A 153 3.39 14.83 -9.67
C ASN A 153 4.66 14.07 -10.10
N PRO A 154 5.70 14.80 -10.57
CA PRO A 154 6.91 14.20 -11.12
C PRO A 154 7.74 13.40 -10.11
N SER A 155 7.37 13.41 -8.82
CA SER A 155 8.00 12.55 -7.81
C SER A 155 7.55 11.08 -7.89
N SER A 156 6.48 10.77 -8.63
CA SER A 156 5.99 9.41 -8.86
C SER A 156 6.31 8.98 -10.28
N PHE A 157 6.87 7.77 -10.42
CA PHE A 157 7.19 7.17 -11.71
C PHE A 157 7.04 5.64 -11.70
N VAL A 158 6.82 5.09 -12.88
CA VAL A 158 6.72 3.64 -13.15
C VAL A 158 7.66 3.25 -14.29
N LEU A 159 8.17 2.01 -14.25
CA LEU A 159 9.01 1.45 -15.33
C LEU A 159 8.20 0.80 -16.44
N ASN A 160 6.96 0.41 -16.16
CA ASN A 160 6.11 -0.29 -17.12
C ASN A 160 4.68 0.24 -17.04
N LYS A 161 4.07 0.45 -18.21
CA LYS A 161 2.67 0.89 -18.37
C LYS A 161 1.64 -0.23 -18.20
N LYS A 162 2.05 -1.46 -17.90
CA LYS A 162 1.11 -2.57 -17.66
C LYS A 162 0.82 -2.73 -16.17
N ALA A 163 -0.45 -2.57 -15.80
CA ALA A 163 -0.93 -2.98 -14.49
C ALA A 163 -0.79 -4.51 -14.38
N GLY A 164 -0.04 -4.99 -13.39
CA GLY A 164 0.15 -6.43 -13.19
C GLY A 164 -1.18 -7.10 -12.84
N ILE A 165 -1.43 -8.29 -13.40
CA ILE A 165 -2.67 -9.06 -13.15
C ILE A 165 -2.91 -9.29 -11.65
N LYS A 166 -1.82 -9.42 -10.89
CA LYS A 166 -1.82 -9.49 -9.42
C LYS A 166 -2.58 -8.31 -8.79
N ASN A 167 -2.37 -7.09 -9.27
CA ASN A 167 -3.03 -5.91 -8.70
C ASN A 167 -4.54 -5.97 -8.92
N VAL A 168 -4.97 -6.41 -10.10
CA VAL A 168 -6.40 -6.57 -10.43
C VAL A 168 -7.04 -7.66 -9.56
N LEU A 169 -6.39 -8.82 -9.46
CA LEU A 169 -6.88 -9.93 -8.62
C LEU A 169 -7.00 -9.54 -7.14
N CYS A 170 -5.98 -8.88 -6.59
CA CYS A 170 -6.03 -8.42 -5.20
C CYS A 170 -7.08 -7.31 -4.98
N MET A 171 -7.32 -6.44 -5.97
CA MET A 171 -8.40 -5.45 -5.88
C MET A 171 -9.78 -6.13 -5.82
N ILE A 172 -10.03 -7.13 -6.68
CA ILE A 172 -11.27 -7.93 -6.66
C ILE A 172 -11.44 -8.63 -5.32
N PHE A 173 -10.37 -9.23 -4.80
CA PHE A 173 -10.39 -9.86 -3.47
C PHE A 173 -10.77 -8.87 -2.36
N GLY A 174 -10.22 -7.65 -2.39
CA GLY A 174 -10.58 -6.59 -1.44
C GLY A 174 -12.08 -6.26 -1.51
N VAL A 175 -12.64 -6.15 -2.71
CA VAL A 175 -14.07 -5.93 -2.92
C VAL A 175 -14.91 -7.10 -2.38
N MET A 176 -14.49 -8.34 -2.60
CA MET A 176 -15.16 -9.52 -2.04
C MET A 176 -15.17 -9.51 -0.50
N CYS A 177 -14.08 -9.11 0.15
CA CYS A 177 -14.04 -8.97 1.61
C CYS A 177 -15.08 -7.95 2.13
N ILE A 178 -15.30 -6.85 1.39
CA ILE A 178 -16.34 -5.86 1.73
C ILE A 178 -17.72 -6.52 1.65
N PHE A 179 -18.02 -7.24 0.57
CA PHE A 179 -19.31 -7.92 0.40
C PHE A 179 -19.57 -8.98 1.47
N VAL A 180 -18.55 -9.78 1.81
CA VAL A 180 -18.64 -10.75 2.91
C VAL A 180 -18.90 -10.05 4.24
N GLY A 181 -18.21 -8.95 4.53
CA GLY A 181 -18.49 -8.14 5.73
C GLY A 181 -19.93 -7.63 5.76
N LEU A 182 -20.44 -7.09 4.65
CA LEU A 182 -21.81 -6.58 4.55
C LEU A 182 -22.88 -7.67 4.64
N SER A 183 -22.59 -8.89 4.18
CA SER A 183 -23.53 -10.01 4.28
C SER A 183 -23.93 -10.34 5.72
N ALA A 184 -23.08 -10.01 6.70
CA ALA A 184 -23.37 -10.18 8.13
C ALA A 184 -24.53 -9.30 8.64
N LEU A 185 -25.02 -8.34 7.85
CA LEU A 185 -26.24 -7.59 8.17
C LEU A 185 -27.53 -8.35 7.82
N PHE A 186 -27.43 -9.38 6.97
CA PHE A 186 -28.57 -10.12 6.43
C PHE A 186 -28.70 -11.52 7.05
N VAL A 187 -27.81 -11.87 7.98
CA VAL A 187 -27.79 -13.11 8.77
C VAL A 187 -28.10 -12.75 10.22
#